data_AF-A0A0S6UWY9-F1
#
_entry.id   AF-A0A0S6UWY9-F1
#
_cell.length_a   1.000
_cell.length_b   1.000
_cell.length_c   1.000
_cell.angle_alpha   90.00
_cell.angle_beta   90.00
_cell.angle_gamma   90.00
#
_symmetry.space_group_name_H-M   'P 1'
#
loop_
_entity.id
_entity.type
_entity.pdbx_description
1 polymer ?
#
loop_
_entity_poly.entity_id
_entity_poly.type
_entity_poly.pdbx_seq_one_letter_code
_entity_poly.pdbx_strand_id
1 'polypeptide(L)'
;MKFVVVNHEPPLHAAACSTCSRSLRSGYVRHARTQRRYCDDVCYRRGEFSTLLMEWPVSGRTGPALGNVELAAVSMIETLTVMGAVWCWSCTTNTWAVARALTGAYLDSRDPITMEGGDT
;
A
#
# COMPACT_ATOMS: atom_id res chain seq x y z
N MET A 1 -4.46 8.98 -15.52
CA MET A 1 -3.75 10.21 -15.10
C MET A 1 -3.40 11.02 -16.35
N LYS A 2 -3.52 12.36 -16.31
CA LYS A 2 -3.27 13.23 -17.47
C LYS A 2 -2.23 14.29 -17.09
N PHE A 3 -1.14 14.33 -17.82
CA PHE A 3 -0.12 15.37 -17.72
C PHE A 3 -0.06 16.19 -19.01
N VAL A 4 0.49 17.39 -18.90
CA VAL A 4 0.74 18.29 -20.02
C VAL A 4 2.25 18.45 -20.15
N VAL A 5 2.78 18.10 -21.32
CA VAL A 5 4.17 18.45 -21.67
C VAL A 5 4.14 19.93 -22.03
N VAL A 6 4.90 20.73 -21.27
CA VAL A 6 5.04 22.15 -21.61
C VAL A 6 5.97 22.22 -22.82
N ASN A 7 5.61 23.06 -23.80
CA ASN A 7 6.45 23.36 -24.96
C ASN A 7 7.89 23.66 -24.51
N HIS A 8 8.87 23.49 -25.39
CA HIS A 8 10.31 23.61 -25.10
C HIS A 8 10.79 25.00 -24.57
N GLU A 9 9.89 25.83 -24.08
CA GLU A 9 10.17 27.04 -23.33
C GLU A 9 10.58 26.72 -21.88
N PRO A 10 11.68 27.31 -21.40
CA PRO A 10 12.02 27.24 -19.99
C PRO A 10 10.98 28.00 -19.15
N PRO A 11 10.72 27.57 -17.89
CA PRO A 11 9.77 28.25 -17.03
C PRO A 11 10.22 29.69 -16.74
N LEU A 12 9.28 30.64 -16.80
CA LEU A 12 9.50 32.08 -16.57
C LEU A 12 10.18 32.41 -15.22
N HIS A 13 10.05 31.53 -14.23
CA HIS A 13 10.65 31.66 -12.91
C HIS A 13 11.47 30.41 -12.62
N ALA A 14 12.57 30.56 -11.87
CA ALA A 14 13.38 29.45 -11.38
C ALA A 14 12.47 28.40 -10.74
N ALA A 15 12.28 27.29 -11.44
CA ALA A 15 11.35 26.25 -11.05
C ALA A 15 12.13 24.97 -10.82
N ALA A 16 11.88 24.34 -9.67
CA ALA A 16 12.45 23.06 -9.31
C ALA A 16 11.45 21.94 -9.56
N CYS A 17 11.98 20.77 -9.90
CA CYS A 17 11.23 19.53 -10.04
C CYS A 17 10.64 19.14 -8.68
N SER A 18 9.33 18.90 -8.60
CA SER A 18 8.65 18.58 -7.34
C SER A 18 9.12 17.27 -6.69
N THR A 19 9.83 16.41 -7.42
CA THR A 19 10.30 15.10 -6.94
C THR A 19 11.79 15.10 -6.58
N CYS A 20 12.65 15.72 -7.39
CA CYS A 20 14.11 15.64 -7.21
C CYS A 20 14.77 16.99 -6.92
N SER A 21 13.98 18.06 -6.80
CA SER A 21 14.42 19.44 -6.50
C SER A 21 15.43 20.04 -7.49
N ARG A 22 15.72 19.36 -8.60
CA ARG A 22 16.60 19.87 -9.66
C ARG A 22 15.91 20.98 -10.45
N SER A 23 16.70 21.90 -11.00
CA SER A 23 16.19 22.94 -11.89
C SER A 23 15.53 22.33 -13.13
N LEU A 24 14.36 22.86 -13.47
CA LEU A 24 13.60 22.44 -14.64
C LEU A 24 14.21 23.06 -15.90
N ARG A 25 14.30 22.24 -16.94
CA ARG A 25 14.76 22.63 -18.28
C ARG A 25 13.56 22.66 -19.24
N SER A 26 13.81 22.97 -20.50
CA SER A 26 12.81 22.88 -21.56
C SER A 26 12.20 21.48 -21.64
N GLY A 27 10.90 21.39 -21.95
CA GLY A 27 10.19 20.11 -22.07
C GLY A 27 9.80 19.46 -20.75
N TYR A 28 9.72 20.24 -19.66
CA TYR A 28 9.26 19.75 -18.38
C TYR A 28 7.77 19.37 -18.44
N VAL A 29 7.38 18.42 -17.59
CA VAL A 29 6.04 17.89 -17.48
C VAL A 29 5.29 18.62 -16.38
N ARG A 30 4.00 18.90 -16.58
CA ARG A 30 3.13 19.50 -15.56
C ARG A 30 1.91 18.62 -15.30
N HIS A 31 1.60 18.42 -14.03
CA HIS A 31 0.37 17.75 -13.63
C HIS A 31 -0.84 18.66 -13.88
N ALA A 32 -1.84 18.17 -14.61
CA ALA A 32 -2.95 19.00 -15.10
C ALA A 32 -3.79 19.64 -13.98
N ARG A 33 -4.01 18.92 -12.87
CA ARG A 33 -4.84 19.42 -11.75
C ARG A 33 -4.04 20.26 -10.75
N THR A 34 -3.03 19.66 -10.12
CA THR A 34 -2.22 20.30 -9.07
C THR A 34 -1.21 21.32 -9.57
N GLN A 35 -1.03 21.42 -10.90
CA GLN A 35 -0.08 22.32 -11.54
C GLN A 35 1.39 22.09 -11.12
N ARG A 36 1.69 20.98 -10.42
CA ARG A 36 3.04 20.55 -10.03
C ARG A 36 3.89 20.27 -11.26
N ARG A 37 5.18 20.53 -11.15
CA ARG A 37 6.12 20.51 -12.28
C ARG A 37 7.17 19.43 -12.06
N TYR A 38 7.45 18.68 -13.10
CA TYR A 38 8.32 17.51 -13.10
C TYR A 38 9.28 17.59 -14.27
N CYS A 39 10.46 17.06 -14.05
CA CYS A 39 11.55 17.15 -15.00
C CYS A 39 11.35 16.18 -16.17
N ASP A 40 10.67 15.05 -15.94
CA ASP A 40 10.32 14.03 -16.92
C ASP A 40 9.11 13.19 -16.43
N ASP A 41 8.69 12.24 -17.26
CA ASP A 41 7.66 11.25 -16.91
C ASP A 41 8.05 10.38 -15.70
N VAL A 42 9.34 10.08 -15.53
CA VAL A 42 9.81 9.23 -14.42
C VAL A 42 9.57 9.92 -13.08
N CYS A 43 9.94 11.20 -12.98
CA CYS A 43 9.69 12.03 -11.81
C CYS A 43 8.21 12.31 -11.61
N TYR A 44 7.45 12.46 -12.70
CA TYR A 44 5.99 12.57 -12.66
C TYR A 44 5.36 11.34 -12.02
N ARG A 45 5.64 10.13 -12.54
CA ARG A 45 5.11 8.86 -11.99
C ARG A 45 5.49 8.64 -10.54
N ARG A 46 6.74 8.95 -10.18
CA ARG A 46 7.19 8.85 -8.78
C ARG A 46 6.42 9.81 -7.87
N GLY A 47 6.18 11.03 -8.33
CA GLY A 47 5.38 12.03 -7.61
C GLY A 47 3.90 11.65 -7.51
N GLU A 48 3.33 11.01 -8.54
CA GLU A 48 1.97 10.47 -8.49
C GLU A 48 1.87 9.32 -7.48
N PHE A 49 2.84 8.41 -7.46
CA PHE A 49 2.86 7.31 -6.49
C PHE A 49 2.92 7.82 -5.04
N SER A 50 3.76 8.81 -4.77
CA SER A 50 3.81 9.47 -3.45
C SER A 50 2.51 10.20 -3.10
N THR A 51 1.83 10.79 -4.10
CA THR A 51 0.56 11.48 -3.87
C THR A 51 -0.56 10.47 -3.59
N LEU A 52 -0.65 9.37 -4.35
CA LEU A 52 -1.63 8.30 -4.13
C LEU A 52 -1.44 7.59 -2.79
N LEU A 53 -0.20 7.41 -2.34
CA LEU A 53 0.11 6.91 -0.99
C LEU A 53 -0.32 7.87 0.11
N MET A 54 -0.36 9.18 -0.15
CA MET A 54 -0.78 10.20 0.82
C MET A 54 -2.27 10.57 0.71
N GLU A 55 -2.90 10.35 -0.45
CA GLU A 55 -4.27 10.76 -0.75
C GLU A 55 -5.29 9.65 -0.47
N TRP A 56 -4.93 8.61 0.29
CA TRP A 56 -5.93 7.71 0.84
C TRP A 56 -6.81 8.52 1.81
N PRO A 57 -8.10 8.75 1.49
CA PRO A 57 -8.88 9.70 2.25
C PRO A 57 -9.29 9.03 3.56
N VAL A 58 -8.71 9.49 4.66
CA VAL A 58 -9.41 9.47 5.95
C VAL A 58 -10.66 10.31 5.76
N SER A 59 -11.80 9.63 5.64
CA SER A 59 -13.09 10.29 5.67
C SER A 59 -13.28 10.89 7.07
N GLY A 60 -13.08 12.21 7.16
CA GLY A 60 -13.58 13.03 8.26
C GLY A 60 -12.60 13.39 9.37
N ARG A 61 -11.85 14.49 9.20
CA ARG A 61 -11.88 15.61 10.18
C ARG A 61 -11.09 16.83 9.67
N THR A 62 -11.83 17.91 9.48
CA THR A 62 -11.32 19.27 9.33
C THR A 62 -10.71 19.75 10.66
N GLY A 63 -9.44 20.14 10.66
CA GLY A 63 -8.78 20.80 11.82
C GLY A 63 -7.25 20.92 11.63
N PRO A 64 -6.61 22.03 12.03
CA PRO A 64 -5.42 22.54 11.36
C PRO A 64 -4.09 21.95 11.84
N ALA A 65 -3.18 21.82 10.87
CA ALA A 65 -1.72 21.83 10.96
C ALA A 65 -1.08 21.80 12.37
N LEU A 66 -0.76 20.59 12.85
CA LEU A 66 0.28 20.40 13.84
C LEU A 66 1.03 19.08 13.56
N GLY A 67 2.34 19.19 13.34
CA GLY A 67 3.30 18.13 13.63
C GLY A 67 3.36 16.95 12.65
N ASN A 68 4.42 16.93 11.84
CA ASN A 68 4.87 15.79 11.04
C ASN A 68 5.05 14.48 11.86
N VAL A 69 5.15 14.58 13.19
CA VAL A 69 5.31 13.47 14.13
C VAL A 69 3.95 12.82 14.48
N GLU A 70 2.88 13.62 14.57
CA GLU A 70 1.53 13.15 14.86
C GLU A 70 0.95 12.41 13.65
N LEU A 71 1.21 12.91 12.44
CA LEU A 71 0.86 12.26 11.19
C LEU A 71 1.60 10.91 11.00
N ALA A 72 2.88 10.84 11.38
CA ALA A 72 3.67 9.61 11.34
C ALA A 72 3.20 8.58 12.37
N ALA A 73 2.86 9.02 13.59
CA ALA A 73 2.34 8.14 14.64
C ALA A 73 0.95 7.57 14.29
N VAL A 74 0.06 8.40 13.72
CA VAL A 74 -1.27 7.95 13.26
C VAL A 74 -1.13 6.93 12.11
N SER A 75 -0.22 7.18 11.17
CA SER A 75 0.09 6.22 10.10
C SER A 75 0.62 4.89 10.63
N MET A 76 1.49 4.90 11.64
CA MET A 76 1.99 3.67 12.27
C MET A 76 0.87 2.89 12.97
N ILE A 77 -0.01 3.56 13.71
CA ILE A 77 -1.13 2.90 14.40
C ILE A 77 -2.06 2.23 13.39
N GLU A 78 -2.36 2.89 12.27
CA GLU A 78 -3.22 2.33 11.22
C GLU A 78 -2.57 1.13 10.51
N THR A 79 -1.26 1.17 10.24
CA THR A 79 -0.56 0.00 9.69
C THR A 79 -0.55 -1.17 10.67
N LEU A 80 -0.40 -0.91 11.98
CA LEU A 80 -0.42 -1.95 13.02
C LEU A 80 -1.81 -2.56 13.18
N THR A 81 -2.89 -1.79 13.07
CA THR A 81 -4.26 -2.33 13.17
C THR A 81 -4.60 -3.19 11.97
N VAL A 82 -4.24 -2.78 10.75
CA VAL A 82 -4.43 -3.59 9.53
C VAL A 82 -3.61 -4.87 9.61
N MET A 83 -2.34 -4.79 10.00
CA MET A 83 -1.49 -5.97 10.17
C MET A 83 -2.03 -6.91 11.26
N GLY A 84 -2.51 -6.36 12.38
CA GLY A 84 -3.14 -7.13 13.44
C GLY A 84 -4.41 -7.85 12.99
N ALA A 85 -5.25 -7.20 12.19
CA ALA A 85 -6.46 -7.80 11.63
C ALA A 85 -6.13 -8.93 10.65
N VAL A 86 -5.18 -8.70 9.73
CA VAL A 86 -4.71 -9.72 8.77
C VAL A 86 -4.07 -10.91 9.49
N TRP A 87 -3.25 -10.64 10.50
CA TRP A 87 -2.64 -11.68 11.33
C TRP A 87 -3.68 -12.51 12.08
N CYS A 88 -4.64 -11.85 12.72
CA CYS A 88 -5.74 -12.52 13.44
C CYS A 88 -6.54 -13.45 12.51
N TRP A 89 -6.91 -12.95 11.33
CA TRP A 89 -7.63 -13.75 10.34
C TRP A 89 -6.82 -14.94 9.81
N SER A 90 -5.51 -14.74 9.65
CA SER A 90 -4.59 -15.80 9.25
C SER A 90 -4.46 -16.86 10.34
N CYS A 91 -4.36 -16.47 11.61
CA CYS A 91 -4.29 -17.41 12.72
C CYS A 91 -5.58 -18.24 12.86
N THR A 92 -6.75 -17.61 12.75
CA THR A 92 -8.03 -18.33 12.89
C THR A 92 -8.25 -19.32 11.75
N THR A 93 -7.95 -18.94 10.51
CA THR A 93 -8.06 -19.85 9.35
C THR A 93 -7.09 -21.02 9.43
N ASN A 94 -5.83 -20.79 9.80
CA ASN A 94 -4.84 -21.86 9.95
C ASN A 94 -5.20 -22.82 11.10
N THR A 95 -5.62 -22.30 12.25
CA THR A 95 -6.02 -23.14 13.41
C THR A 95 -7.20 -24.02 13.06
N TRP A 96 -8.17 -23.48 12.33
CA TRP A 96 -9.36 -24.21 11.88
C TRP A 96 -9.02 -25.31 10.86
N ALA A 97 -8.08 -25.05 9.94
CA ALA A 97 -7.59 -26.05 8.99
C ALA A 97 -6.85 -27.20 9.70
N VAL A 98 -5.97 -26.88 10.64
CA VAL A 98 -5.25 -27.88 11.44
C VAL A 98 -6.20 -28.72 12.27
N ALA A 99 -7.19 -28.10 12.92
CA ALA A 99 -8.19 -28.82 13.70
C ALA A 99 -8.99 -29.82 12.84
N ARG A 100 -9.35 -29.44 11.60
CA ARG A 100 -9.99 -30.36 10.65
C ARG A 100 -9.08 -31.51 10.23
N ALA A 101 -7.83 -31.20 9.88
CA ALA A 101 -6.88 -32.22 9.45
C ALA A 101 -6.64 -33.26 10.57
N LEU A 102 -6.46 -32.80 11.82
CA LEU A 102 -6.30 -33.67 12.98
C LEU A 102 -7.56 -34.49 13.27
N THR A 103 -8.74 -33.89 13.17
CA THR A 103 -10.01 -34.61 13.36
C THR A 103 -10.20 -35.68 12.28
N GLY A 104 -9.89 -35.35 11.03
CA GLY A 104 -9.92 -36.31 9.92
C GLY A 104 -8.95 -37.47 10.13
N ALA A 105 -7.70 -37.18 10.46
CA ALA A 105 -6.69 -38.21 10.75
C ALA A 105 -7.06 -39.08 11.96
N TYR A 106 -7.66 -38.49 13.00
CA TYR A 106 -8.11 -39.23 14.17
C TYR A 106 -9.28 -40.18 13.87
N LEU A 107 -10.23 -39.75 13.03
CA LEU A 107 -11.35 -40.59 12.62
C LEU A 107 -10.88 -41.71 11.67
N ASP A 108 -10.01 -41.40 10.71
CA ASP A 108 -9.40 -42.37 9.79
C ASP A 108 -8.58 -43.45 10.54
N SER A 109 -7.81 -43.04 11.55
CA SER A 109 -7.09 -43.97 12.45
C SER A 109 -8.02 -44.84 13.31
N ARG A 110 -9.29 -44.48 13.46
CA ARG A 110 -10.28 -45.23 14.26
C ARG A 110 -11.29 -45.98 13.43
N ASP A 111 -11.20 -45.90 12.10
CA ASP A 111 -12.09 -46.65 11.24
C ASP A 111 -11.79 -48.15 11.41
N PRO A 112 -12.76 -48.96 11.88
CA PRO A 112 -12.52 -50.38 12.20
C PRO A 112 -12.10 -51.21 10.98
N ILE A 113 -12.39 -50.73 9.78
CA ILE A 113 -12.07 -51.39 8.50
C ILE A 113 -10.55 -51.47 8.27
N THR A 114 -9.75 -50.56 8.84
CA THR A 114 -8.28 -50.57 8.71
C THR A 114 -7.59 -51.44 9.77
N MET A 115 -8.31 -51.94 10.79
CA MET A 115 -7.77 -52.85 11.81
C MET A 115 -8.00 -54.36 11.51
N GLU A 116 -8.71 -54.73 10.44
CA GLU A 116 -9.00 -56.14 10.10
C GLU A 116 -8.08 -56.77 9.03
N GLY A 117 -6.84 -56.30 8.91
CA GLY A 117 -5.90 -56.80 7.89
C GLY A 117 -4.57 -57.26 8.44
N GLY A 118 -4.54 -58.31 9.28
CA GLY A 118 -3.28 -58.90 9.75
C GLY A 118 -3.44 -60.15 10.60
N ASP A 119 -3.23 -61.30 9.95
CA ASP A 119 -2.80 -62.62 10.47
C ASP A 119 -3.67 -63.36 11.52
N THR A 120 -4.57 -64.24 11.06
CA THR A 120 -4.42 -65.72 11.04
C THR A 120 -5.64 -66.41 10.46
#